data_AF-A0A6D0IFJ6-F1
#
_entry.id   AF-A0A6D0IFJ6-F1
#
_cell.length_a   1.000
_cell.length_b   1.000
_cell.length_c   1.000
_cell.angle_alpha   90.00
_cell.angle_beta   90.00
_cell.angle_gamma   90.00
#
_symmetry.space_group_name_H-M   'P 1'
#
loop_
_entity.id
_entity.type
_entity.pdbx_description
1 polymer ?
#
loop_
_entity_poly.entity_id
_entity_poly.type
_entity_poly.pdbx_seq_one_letter_code
_entity_poly.pdbx_strand_id
1 'polypeptide(L)'
;GDINTRRVKSVTFCARSIPHMLEHFRAGSLLVTSADRPDVLVAACLAAMNGVEIGALLLTGGYEMDARISKLCERAFATGLPVFMVNTNTWQTSLSLQSFNLEVPVDDHERIEKVQEYVANYINADWIESLTATSERSRRLSPPAFRYQLTELARKAGKRIVLPEGDEPRTVKAAAICAERGIATCVLLGNPAEINRVAASQGVELGAGIEIVDPEVVRESYVGRLVELRKNKGMTETVAREQLEDNVVLGTLMLEQDEVDGLVSGAVHTTANTIRPPLQLIKTAPGSSLV
;
A
#
# COMPACT_ATOMS: atom_id res chain seq x y z
N GLY A 1 -8.96 2.16 21.95
CA GLY A 1 -8.12 3.21 21.34
C GLY A 1 -7.11 2.63 20.40
N ASP A 2 -6.27 3.48 19.81
CA ASP A 2 -5.37 3.16 18.69
C ASP A 2 -4.03 2.58 19.17
N ILE A 3 -4.09 1.50 19.94
CA ILE A 3 -2.91 0.89 20.58
C ILE A 3 -1.75 0.59 19.61
N ASN A 4 -2.06 0.18 18.38
CA ASN A 4 -1.05 -0.23 17.41
C ASN A 4 -0.31 0.96 16.76
N THR A 5 -0.92 2.15 16.74
CA THR A 5 -0.40 3.33 16.02
C THR A 5 -0.05 4.49 16.96
N ARG A 6 -0.59 4.52 18.18
CA ARG A 6 -0.25 5.53 19.18
C ARG A 6 1.18 5.31 19.69
N ARG A 7 1.94 6.39 19.90
CA ARG A 7 3.36 6.34 20.27
C ARG A 7 3.61 7.13 21.54
N VAL A 8 4.33 6.52 22.48
CA VAL A 8 4.76 7.15 23.73
C VAL A 8 6.09 7.86 23.50
N LYS A 9 6.14 9.15 23.84
CA LYS A 9 7.31 10.02 23.76
C LYS A 9 7.82 10.44 25.13
N SER A 10 6.93 10.51 26.12
CA SER A 10 7.26 10.86 27.49
C SER A 10 6.36 10.12 28.48
N VAL A 11 6.84 9.93 29.71
CA VAL A 11 6.08 9.31 30.79
C VAL A 11 5.84 10.35 31.87
N THR A 12 4.61 10.45 32.38
CA THR A 12 4.27 11.39 33.47
C THR A 12 3.45 10.69 34.54
N PHE A 13 3.93 10.73 35.77
CA PHE A 13 3.21 10.24 36.94
C PHE A 13 2.27 11.32 37.49
N CYS A 14 0.99 11.01 37.44
CA CYS A 14 -0.10 11.91 37.72
C CYS A 14 -0.43 11.96 39.22
N ALA A 15 0.49 12.51 40.03
CA ALA A 15 0.37 12.56 41.49
C ALA A 15 -0.25 13.88 42.02
N ARG A 16 -0.23 14.96 41.25
CA ARG A 16 -0.74 16.28 41.65
C ARG A 16 -2.23 16.45 41.32
N SER A 17 -2.83 17.57 41.73
CA SER A 17 -4.15 17.99 41.27
C SER A 17 -4.11 18.46 39.81
N ILE A 18 -5.25 18.37 39.11
CA ILE A 18 -5.37 18.69 37.68
C ILE A 18 -4.76 20.06 37.30
N PRO A 19 -5.01 21.18 38.02
CA PRO A 19 -4.44 22.47 37.64
C PRO A 19 -2.91 22.50 37.56
N HIS A 20 -2.23 21.64 38.31
CA HIS A 20 -0.75 21.60 38.38
C HIS A 20 -0.13 20.54 37.48
N MET A 21 -0.91 19.95 36.58
CA MET A 21 -0.44 18.88 35.68
C MET A 21 -0.96 19.00 34.26
N LEU A 22 -1.85 19.96 33.96
CA LEU A 22 -2.37 20.20 32.60
C LEU A 22 -1.25 20.37 31.57
N GLU A 23 -0.10 20.94 31.96
CA GLU A 23 1.04 21.09 31.08
C GLU A 23 1.63 19.77 30.57
N HIS A 24 1.34 18.64 31.23
CA HIS A 24 1.83 17.31 30.84
C HIS A 24 0.83 16.55 29.96
N PHE A 25 -0.37 17.09 29.73
CA PHE A 25 -1.38 16.48 28.86
C PHE A 25 -1.06 16.89 27.43
N ARG A 26 0.00 16.30 26.87
CA ARG A 26 0.51 16.60 25.53
C ARG A 26 0.49 15.36 24.63
N ALA A 27 0.63 15.61 23.34
CA ALA A 27 0.71 14.55 22.34
C ALA A 27 1.88 13.59 22.65
N GLY A 28 1.58 12.29 22.68
CA GLY A 28 2.53 11.22 22.96
C GLY A 28 2.88 11.03 24.44
N SER A 29 2.26 11.74 25.38
CA SER A 29 2.51 11.50 26.81
C SER A 29 1.78 10.24 27.30
N LEU A 30 2.50 9.36 28.00
CA LEU A 30 1.97 8.27 28.80
C LEU A 30 1.63 8.81 30.19
N LEU A 31 0.34 8.98 30.47
CA LEU A 31 -0.15 9.44 31.76
C LEU A 31 -0.33 8.24 32.68
N VAL A 32 0.41 8.18 33.78
CA VAL A 32 0.35 7.08 34.75
C VAL A 32 -0.37 7.56 36.00
N THR A 33 -1.49 6.93 36.37
CA THR A 33 -2.27 7.31 37.55
C THR A 33 -2.83 6.09 38.27
N SER A 34 -3.32 6.25 39.50
CA SER A 34 -4.07 5.18 40.18
C SER A 34 -5.46 5.07 39.55
N ALA A 35 -6.02 3.86 39.46
CA ALA A 35 -7.42 3.67 39.08
C ALA A 35 -8.39 4.45 39.99
N ASP A 36 -7.98 4.75 41.23
CA ASP A 36 -8.73 5.54 42.21
C ASP A 36 -8.70 7.07 41.95
N ARG A 37 -8.08 7.52 40.86
CA ARG A 37 -8.04 8.92 40.42
C ARG A 37 -8.91 9.14 39.18
N PRO A 38 -10.25 9.02 39.30
CA PRO A 38 -11.15 9.20 38.16
C PRO A 38 -11.10 10.64 37.61
N ASP A 39 -10.70 11.62 38.42
CA ASP A 39 -10.47 13.00 37.99
C ASP A 39 -9.41 13.11 36.89
N VAL A 40 -8.30 12.38 37.02
CA VAL A 40 -7.21 12.36 36.03
C VAL A 40 -7.66 11.67 34.74
N LEU A 41 -8.37 10.55 34.86
CA LEU A 41 -8.93 9.83 33.73
C LEU A 41 -9.90 10.71 32.93
N VAL A 42 -10.85 11.36 33.60
CA VAL A 42 -11.83 12.25 32.95
C VAL A 42 -11.13 13.45 32.30
N ALA A 43 -10.15 14.05 32.97
CA ALA A 43 -9.36 15.14 32.39
C ALA A 43 -8.59 14.70 31.14
N ALA A 44 -8.02 13.48 31.14
CA ALA A 44 -7.29 12.95 29.99
C ALA A 44 -8.24 12.67 28.82
N CYS A 45 -9.42 12.14 29.12
CA CYS A 45 -10.48 11.93 28.14
C CYS A 45 -10.95 13.24 27.51
N LEU A 46 -11.15 14.28 28.32
CA LEU A 46 -11.52 15.61 27.83
C LEU A 46 -10.42 16.21 26.93
N ALA A 47 -9.16 16.10 27.35
CA ALA A 47 -8.03 16.55 26.53
C ALA A 47 -7.96 15.80 25.18
N ALA A 48 -8.17 14.48 25.19
CA ALA A 48 -8.22 13.68 23.97
C ALA A 48 -9.39 14.07 23.05
N MET A 49 -10.57 14.31 23.61
CA MET A 49 -11.74 14.81 22.86
C MET A 49 -11.51 16.20 22.25
N ASN A 50 -10.65 17.02 22.86
CA ASN A 50 -10.22 18.31 22.33
C ASN A 50 -9.06 18.20 21.32
N GLY A 51 -8.72 16.98 20.87
CA GLY A 51 -7.74 16.74 19.83
C GLY A 51 -6.30 16.52 20.31
N VAL A 52 -6.06 16.43 21.61
CA VAL A 52 -4.72 16.08 22.12
C VAL A 52 -4.47 14.59 21.96
N GLU A 53 -3.49 14.22 21.15
CA GLU A 53 -3.12 12.82 20.91
C GLU A 53 -2.29 12.22 22.05
N ILE A 54 -2.89 12.07 23.23
CA ILE A 54 -2.24 11.45 24.39
C ILE A 54 -1.75 10.04 24.01
N GLY A 55 -0.51 9.73 24.40
CA GLY A 55 0.16 8.47 24.03
C GLY A 55 -0.58 7.26 24.58
N ALA A 56 -0.90 7.29 25.87
CA ALA A 56 -1.85 6.39 26.52
C ALA A 56 -2.12 6.85 27.96
N LEU A 57 -3.16 6.30 28.57
CA LEU A 57 -3.38 6.35 30.01
C LEU A 57 -3.09 4.97 30.63
N LEU A 58 -2.27 4.92 31.67
CA LEU A 58 -1.92 3.70 32.40
C LEU A 58 -2.45 3.80 33.83
N LEU A 59 -3.43 2.96 34.13
CA LEU A 59 -4.06 2.85 35.44
C LEU A 59 -3.34 1.79 36.28
N THR A 60 -2.89 2.19 37.45
CA THR A 60 -2.16 1.36 38.42
C THR A 60 -3.07 0.93 39.58
N GLY A 61 -2.67 -0.12 40.30
CA GLY A 61 -3.38 -0.61 41.49
C GLY A 61 -4.23 -1.86 41.28
N GLY A 62 -4.37 -2.35 40.05
CA GLY A 62 -5.10 -3.61 39.77
C GLY A 62 -6.61 -3.56 40.01
N TYR A 63 -7.19 -2.37 40.20
CA TYR A 63 -8.64 -2.19 40.34
C TYR A 63 -9.30 -2.00 38.99
N GLU A 64 -10.47 -2.61 38.81
CA GLU A 64 -11.32 -2.32 37.67
C GLU A 64 -11.84 -0.88 37.71
N MET A 65 -11.87 -0.25 36.53
CA MET A 65 -12.43 1.08 36.37
C MET A 65 -13.94 1.06 36.66
N ASP A 66 -14.43 2.02 37.46
CA ASP A 66 -15.86 2.15 37.77
C ASP A 66 -16.69 2.29 36.48
N ALA A 67 -17.73 1.47 36.34
CA ALA A 67 -18.57 1.40 35.15
C ALA A 67 -19.21 2.74 34.76
N ARG A 68 -19.52 3.61 35.74
CA ARG A 68 -20.09 4.95 35.50
C ARG A 68 -19.06 5.88 34.87
N ILE A 69 -17.81 5.80 35.30
CA ILE A 69 -16.70 6.58 34.74
C ILE A 69 -16.36 6.05 33.34
N SER A 70 -16.32 4.73 33.17
CA SER A 70 -16.12 4.11 31.85
C SER A 70 -17.15 4.61 30.84
N LYS A 71 -18.44 4.61 31.21
CA LYS A 71 -19.53 5.13 30.37
C LYS A 71 -19.41 6.63 30.08
N LEU A 72 -18.95 7.42 31.04
CA LEU A 72 -18.72 8.86 30.84
C LEU A 72 -17.61 9.11 29.81
N CYS A 73 -16.56 8.29 29.83
CA CYS A 73 -15.37 8.44 29.00
C CYS A 73 -15.44 7.70 27.65
N GLU A 74 -16.53 6.98 27.37
CA GLU A 74 -16.70 6.12 26.19
C GLU A 74 -16.39 6.84 24.87
N ARG A 75 -16.84 8.10 24.72
CA ARG A 75 -16.57 8.92 23.53
C ARG A 75 -15.08 9.23 23.34
N ALA A 76 -14.34 9.45 24.42
CA ALA A 76 -12.90 9.67 24.34
C ALA A 76 -12.14 8.39 24.00
N PHE A 77 -12.64 7.23 24.43
CA PHE A 77 -12.05 5.94 24.01
C PHE A 77 -12.27 5.69 22.52
N ALA A 78 -13.41 6.14 21.99
CA ALA A 78 -13.74 6.09 20.57
C ALA A 78 -12.92 7.09 19.71
N THR A 79 -12.36 8.16 20.29
CA THR A 79 -11.42 9.05 19.59
C THR A 79 -10.01 8.45 19.45
N GLY A 80 -9.83 7.21 19.90
CA GLY A 80 -8.57 6.49 19.75
C GLY A 80 -7.64 6.57 20.96
N LEU A 81 -8.06 7.12 22.10
CA LEU A 81 -7.25 7.13 23.33
C LEU A 81 -7.01 5.70 23.86
N PRO A 82 -5.76 5.21 23.93
CA PRO A 82 -5.47 3.91 24.55
C PRO A 82 -5.48 4.04 26.07
N VAL A 83 -6.15 3.10 26.75
CA VAL A 83 -6.16 2.99 28.20
C VAL A 83 -5.74 1.58 28.60
N PHE A 84 -4.78 1.50 29.51
CA PHE A 84 -4.21 0.26 30.02
C PHE A 84 -4.42 0.17 31.52
N MET A 85 -4.47 -1.06 32.01
CA MET A 85 -4.49 -1.34 33.43
C MET A 85 -3.37 -2.31 33.77
N VAL A 86 -2.71 -2.09 34.91
CA VAL A 86 -1.71 -2.99 35.47
C VAL A 86 -2.02 -3.29 36.92
N ASN A 87 -1.66 -4.50 37.34
CA ASN A 87 -1.88 -4.99 38.70
C ASN A 87 -0.82 -4.49 39.70
N THR A 88 0.19 -3.77 39.23
CA THR A 88 1.24 -3.18 40.07
C THR A 88 0.81 -1.82 40.62
N ASN A 89 1.35 -1.46 41.78
CA ASN A 89 1.16 -0.12 42.33
C ASN A 89 2.04 0.91 41.59
N THR A 90 1.77 2.20 41.79
CA THR A 90 2.47 3.29 41.08
C THR A 90 3.99 3.23 41.21
N TRP A 91 4.51 2.86 42.39
CA TRP A 91 5.96 2.75 42.61
C TRP A 91 6.57 1.59 41.81
N GLN A 92 5.97 0.39 41.87
CA GLN A 92 6.39 -0.77 41.09
C GLN A 92 6.30 -0.50 39.58
N THR A 93 5.20 0.10 39.12
CA THR A 93 5.03 0.49 37.71
C THR A 93 6.12 1.48 37.29
N SER A 94 6.54 2.39 38.16
CA SER A 94 7.61 3.34 37.84
C SER A 94 8.95 2.67 37.59
N LEU A 95 9.30 1.64 38.36
CA LEU A 95 10.52 0.85 38.15
C LEU A 95 10.47 0.09 36.84
N SER A 96 9.34 -0.53 36.49
CA SER A 96 9.17 -1.22 35.21
C SER A 96 9.25 -0.25 34.01
N LEU A 97 8.71 0.95 34.15
CA LEU A 97 8.77 1.97 33.10
C LEU A 97 10.17 2.56 32.93
N GLN A 98 11.03 2.55 33.95
CA GLN A 98 12.45 2.91 33.77
C GLN A 98 13.19 1.96 32.84
N SER A 99 12.84 0.67 32.85
CA SER A 99 13.38 -0.33 31.92
C SER A 99 12.64 -0.41 30.58
N PHE A 100 11.67 0.47 30.34
CA PHE A 100 10.88 0.43 29.11
C PHE A 100 11.70 0.94 27.93
N ASN A 101 11.89 0.08 26.92
CA ASN A 101 12.64 0.44 25.73
C ASN A 101 11.79 1.35 24.81
N LEU A 102 12.31 2.55 24.50
CA LEU A 102 11.68 3.52 23.59
C LEU A 102 12.25 3.45 22.16
N GLU A 103 13.17 2.53 21.89
CA GLU A 103 13.66 2.22 20.56
C GLU A 103 12.52 1.80 19.62
N VAL A 104 12.83 1.74 18.32
CA VAL A 104 11.86 1.30 17.31
C VAL A 104 11.67 -0.21 17.43
N PRO A 105 10.46 -0.70 17.76
CA PRO A 105 10.19 -2.13 17.80
C PRO A 105 10.38 -2.77 16.41
N VAL A 106 10.81 -4.04 16.37
CA VAL A 106 11.07 -4.76 15.10
C VAL A 106 9.81 -4.97 14.25
N ASP A 107 8.64 -4.89 14.87
CA ASP A 107 7.32 -5.03 14.26
C ASP A 107 6.69 -3.68 13.87
N ASP A 108 7.29 -2.54 14.23
CA ASP A 108 6.84 -1.19 13.85
C ASP A 108 7.36 -0.80 12.46
N HIS A 109 6.89 -1.52 11.44
CA HIS A 109 7.33 -1.36 10.05
C HIS A 109 7.22 0.08 9.54
N GLU A 110 6.14 0.79 9.91
CA GLU A 110 5.91 2.18 9.51
C GLU A 110 7.00 3.12 10.08
N ARG A 111 7.37 2.94 11.35
CA ARG A 111 8.45 3.74 11.96
C ARG A 111 9.82 3.36 11.42
N ILE A 112 10.05 2.08 11.16
CA ILE A 112 11.29 1.61 10.50
C ILE A 112 11.44 2.28 9.14
N GLU A 113 10.40 2.27 8.32
CA GLU A 113 10.40 2.90 6.99
C GLU A 113 10.65 4.41 7.08
N LYS A 114 9.96 5.12 7.97
CA LYS A 114 10.19 6.56 8.21
C LYS A 114 11.63 6.88 8.61
N VAL A 115 12.23 6.08 9.49
CA VAL A 115 13.63 6.27 9.92
C VAL A 115 14.58 5.97 8.76
N GLN A 116 14.34 4.90 8.00
CA GLN A 116 15.14 4.54 6.83
C GLN A 116 15.11 5.65 5.77
N GLU A 117 13.93 6.15 5.44
CA GLU A 117 13.74 7.23 4.47
C GLU A 117 14.39 8.54 4.95
N TYR A 118 14.19 8.89 6.23
CA TYR A 118 14.85 10.05 6.82
C TYR A 118 16.36 9.95 6.67
N VAL A 119 16.98 8.86 7.14
CA VAL A 119 18.43 8.68 7.04
C VAL A 119 18.90 8.71 5.58
N ALA A 120 18.21 8.00 4.68
CA ALA A 120 18.56 7.96 3.26
C ALA A 120 18.59 9.35 2.62
N ASN A 121 17.65 10.23 2.97
CA ASN A 121 17.57 11.59 2.43
C ASN A 121 18.71 12.51 2.87
N TYR A 122 19.42 12.19 3.96
CA TYR A 122 20.57 12.96 4.43
C TYR A 122 21.93 12.31 4.11
N ILE A 123 21.96 11.16 3.44
CA ILE A 123 23.22 10.58 2.96
C ILE A 123 23.67 11.36 1.72
N ASN A 124 24.86 11.96 1.80
CA ASN A 124 25.43 12.72 0.69
C ASN A 124 25.79 11.78 -0.49
N ALA A 125 25.19 12.04 -1.65
CA ALA A 125 25.41 11.24 -2.85
C ALA A 125 26.86 11.31 -3.37
N ASP A 126 27.47 12.51 -3.38
CA ASP A 126 28.85 12.71 -3.84
C ASP A 126 29.85 11.91 -2.99
N TRP A 127 29.61 11.82 -1.68
CA TRP A 127 30.40 11.00 -0.77
C TRP A 127 30.31 9.53 -1.14
N ILE A 128 29.10 9.00 -1.39
CA ILE A 128 28.92 7.61 -1.82
C ILE A 128 29.59 7.35 -3.16
N GLU A 129 29.48 8.27 -4.12
CA GLU A 129 30.15 8.15 -5.42
C GLU A 129 31.68 8.15 -5.26
N SER A 130 32.23 9.01 -4.40
CA SER A 130 33.67 9.08 -4.12
C SER A 130 34.24 7.76 -3.59
N LEU A 131 33.46 7.00 -2.80
CA LEU A 131 33.87 5.68 -2.30
C LEU A 131 34.03 4.64 -3.41
N THR A 132 33.38 4.86 -4.55
CA THR A 132 33.38 3.93 -5.69
C THR A 132 34.22 4.41 -6.87
N ALA A 133 34.65 5.68 -6.89
CA ALA A 133 35.32 6.31 -8.02
C ALA A 133 36.66 5.66 -8.42
N THR A 134 37.36 5.03 -7.47
CA THR A 134 38.64 4.33 -7.70
C THR A 134 38.49 2.83 -7.91
N SER A 135 37.25 2.30 -7.93
CA SER A 135 37.05 0.86 -8.08
C SER A 135 37.10 0.42 -9.55
N GLU A 136 38.05 -0.45 -9.89
CA GLU A 136 38.10 -1.12 -11.20
C GLU A 136 37.12 -2.30 -11.31
N ARG A 137 36.36 -2.60 -10.24
CA ARG A 137 35.41 -3.72 -10.24
C ARG A 137 34.20 -3.39 -11.11
N SER A 138 33.75 -4.37 -11.89
CA SER A 138 32.51 -4.22 -12.65
C SER A 138 31.35 -3.93 -11.70
N ARG A 139 30.57 -2.89 -12.01
CA ARG A 139 29.41 -2.49 -11.23
C ARG A 139 28.35 -3.59 -11.31
N ARG A 140 28.31 -4.46 -10.29
CA ARG A 140 27.26 -5.46 -10.14
C ARG A 140 26.06 -4.81 -9.49
N LEU A 141 24.90 -4.91 -10.12
CA LEU A 141 23.66 -4.44 -9.53
C LEU A 141 23.18 -5.46 -8.50
N SER A 142 22.90 -5.00 -7.29
CA SER A 142 22.08 -5.77 -6.36
C SER A 142 20.65 -5.88 -6.91
N PRO A 143 19.86 -6.90 -6.52
CA PRO A 143 18.47 -7.00 -6.96
C PRO A 143 17.63 -5.73 -6.71
N PRO A 144 17.77 -5.03 -5.55
CA PRO A 144 17.11 -3.74 -5.36
C PRO A 144 17.59 -2.65 -6.32
N ALA A 145 18.90 -2.54 -6.56
CA ALA A 145 19.45 -1.55 -7.48
C ALA A 145 19.01 -1.81 -8.93
N PHE A 146 18.93 -3.07 -9.34
CA PHE A 146 18.40 -3.45 -10.65
C PHE A 146 16.92 -3.06 -10.80
N ARG A 147 16.08 -3.38 -9.81
CA ARG A 147 14.65 -3.01 -9.81
C ARG A 147 14.46 -1.50 -9.86
N TYR A 148 15.24 -0.75 -9.09
CA TYR A 148 15.21 0.70 -9.11
C TYR A 148 15.54 1.25 -10.50
N GLN A 149 16.68 0.82 -11.08
CA GLN A 149 17.08 1.25 -12.42
C GLN A 149 16.03 0.88 -13.47
N LEU A 150 15.46 -0.32 -13.43
CA LEU A 150 14.41 -0.74 -14.36
C LEU A 150 13.15 0.13 -14.21
N THR A 151 12.78 0.48 -12.97
CA THR A 151 11.64 1.36 -12.70
C THR A 151 11.87 2.76 -13.26
N GLU A 152 13.08 3.31 -13.09
CA GLU A 152 13.44 4.61 -13.65
C GLU A 152 13.47 4.61 -15.20
N LEU A 153 13.89 3.51 -15.81
CA LEU A 153 13.81 3.33 -17.27
C LEU A 153 12.36 3.26 -17.74
N ALA A 154 11.49 2.53 -17.03
CA ALA A 154 10.07 2.42 -17.35
C ALA A 154 9.36 3.79 -17.23
N ARG A 155 9.61 4.53 -16.15
CA ARG A 155 9.11 5.91 -15.95
C ARG A 155 9.47 6.82 -17.11
N LYS A 156 10.74 6.80 -17.54
CA LYS A 156 11.21 7.58 -18.69
C LYS A 156 10.58 7.16 -20.01
N ALA A 157 10.27 5.87 -20.16
CA ALA A 157 9.64 5.34 -21.36
C ALA A 157 8.14 5.66 -21.44
N GLY A 158 7.45 5.80 -20.30
CA GLY A 158 6.06 6.27 -20.22
C GLY A 158 5.06 5.43 -21.02
N LYS A 159 5.26 4.11 -21.03
CA LYS A 159 4.58 3.19 -21.95
C LYS A 159 3.16 2.85 -21.51
N ARG A 160 2.29 2.50 -22.48
CA ARG A 160 0.92 2.02 -22.24
C ARG A 160 0.89 0.51 -22.12
N ILE A 161 0.39 -0.03 -21.02
CA ILE A 161 0.40 -1.48 -20.75
C ILE A 161 -1.02 -1.97 -20.52
N VAL A 162 -1.48 -2.91 -21.36
CA VAL A 162 -2.79 -3.56 -21.21
C VAL A 162 -2.74 -4.70 -20.19
N LEU A 163 -3.78 -4.76 -19.37
CA LEU A 163 -4.00 -5.72 -18.30
C LEU A 163 -5.33 -6.44 -18.56
N PRO A 164 -5.31 -7.60 -19.24
CA PRO A 164 -6.52 -8.35 -19.63
C PRO A 164 -7.40 -8.83 -18.47
N GLU A 165 -6.82 -8.97 -17.28
CA GLU A 165 -7.46 -9.45 -16.06
C GLU A 165 -7.83 -8.25 -15.17
N GLY A 166 -8.53 -7.27 -15.75
CA GLY A 166 -8.72 -5.95 -15.17
C GLY A 166 -9.63 -5.90 -13.93
N ASP A 167 -10.39 -6.96 -13.67
CA ASP A 167 -11.24 -7.16 -12.49
C ASP A 167 -10.57 -8.00 -11.39
N GLU A 168 -9.34 -8.48 -11.61
CA GLU A 168 -8.61 -9.27 -10.64
C GLU A 168 -8.00 -8.36 -9.54
N PRO A 169 -8.21 -8.66 -8.24
CA PRO A 169 -7.81 -7.74 -7.16
C PRO A 169 -6.33 -7.37 -7.09
N ARG A 170 -5.41 -8.29 -7.39
CA ARG A 170 -3.96 -8.03 -7.41
C ARG A 170 -3.60 -7.18 -8.63
N THR A 171 -4.20 -7.44 -9.79
CA THR A 171 -4.02 -6.64 -11.01
C THR A 171 -4.49 -5.20 -10.81
N VAL A 172 -5.68 -4.99 -10.23
CA VAL A 172 -6.22 -3.65 -9.92
C VAL A 172 -5.28 -2.90 -8.96
N LYS A 173 -4.84 -3.55 -7.88
CA LYS A 173 -3.90 -2.95 -6.94
C LYS A 173 -2.55 -2.63 -7.58
N ALA A 174 -2.02 -3.51 -8.43
CA ALA A 174 -0.78 -3.30 -9.14
C ALA A 174 -0.89 -2.13 -10.13
N ALA A 175 -2.01 -2.02 -10.85
CA ALA A 175 -2.27 -0.91 -11.77
C ALA A 175 -2.31 0.43 -11.04
N ALA A 176 -2.97 0.49 -9.88
CA ALA A 176 -2.99 1.69 -9.03
C ALA A 176 -1.58 2.12 -8.59
N ILE A 177 -0.78 1.18 -8.07
CA ILE A 177 0.61 1.45 -7.66
C ILE A 177 1.48 1.86 -8.86
N CYS A 178 1.27 1.25 -10.02
CA CYS A 178 2.00 1.54 -11.24
C CYS A 178 1.75 2.98 -11.72
N ALA A 179 0.47 3.39 -11.72
CA ALA A 179 0.04 4.73 -12.09
C ALA A 179 0.50 5.78 -11.07
N GLU A 180 0.31 5.54 -9.77
CA GLU A 180 0.76 6.43 -8.68
C GLU A 180 2.27 6.69 -8.75
N ARG A 181 3.04 5.65 -9.07
CA ARG A 181 4.50 5.74 -9.22
C ARG A 181 4.95 6.25 -10.59
N GLY A 182 4.03 6.54 -11.52
CA GLY A 182 4.34 7.02 -12.88
C GLY A 182 5.11 6.02 -13.74
N ILE A 183 4.98 4.71 -13.49
CA ILE A 183 5.77 3.66 -14.15
C ILE A 183 5.27 3.42 -15.58
N ALA A 184 3.95 3.37 -15.76
CA ALA A 184 3.27 3.15 -17.03
C ALA A 184 1.83 3.67 -16.96
N THR A 185 1.22 3.90 -18.13
CA THR A 185 -0.24 4.07 -18.22
C THR A 185 -0.89 2.69 -18.31
N CYS A 186 -1.68 2.31 -17.32
CA CYS A 186 -2.29 1.00 -17.25
C CYS A 186 -3.68 1.00 -17.90
N VAL A 187 -3.92 0.07 -18.83
CA VAL A 187 -5.22 -0.13 -19.48
C VAL A 187 -5.85 -1.40 -18.93
N LEU A 188 -6.84 -1.28 -18.05
CA LEU A 188 -7.57 -2.39 -17.47
C LEU A 188 -8.71 -2.82 -18.40
N LEU A 189 -8.71 -4.09 -18.83
CA LEU A 189 -9.81 -4.67 -19.60
C LEU A 189 -10.78 -5.38 -18.67
N GLY A 190 -12.05 -4.96 -18.68
CA GLY A 190 -13.11 -5.59 -17.90
C GLY A 190 -14.33 -4.68 -17.75
N ASN A 191 -15.35 -5.18 -17.04
CA ASN A 191 -16.55 -4.41 -16.78
C ASN A 191 -16.24 -3.21 -15.86
N PRO A 192 -16.50 -1.96 -16.27
CA PRO A 192 -16.15 -0.79 -15.47
C PRO A 192 -16.75 -0.78 -14.06
N ALA A 193 -17.98 -1.28 -13.88
CA ALA A 193 -18.63 -1.33 -12.57
C ALA A 193 -17.93 -2.33 -11.64
N GLU A 194 -17.52 -3.48 -12.15
CA GLU A 194 -16.82 -4.52 -11.40
C GLU A 194 -15.43 -4.05 -10.97
N ILE A 195 -14.67 -3.44 -11.89
CA ILE A 195 -13.33 -2.91 -11.62
C ILE A 195 -13.37 -1.85 -10.51
N ASN A 196 -14.31 -0.90 -10.60
CA ASN A 196 -14.48 0.12 -9.57
C ASN A 196 -14.88 -0.47 -8.21
N ARG A 197 -15.74 -1.50 -8.20
CA ARG A 197 -16.10 -2.21 -6.96
C ARG A 197 -14.89 -2.93 -6.35
N VAL A 198 -14.07 -3.58 -7.17
CA VAL A 198 -12.85 -4.26 -6.72
C VAL A 198 -11.87 -3.22 -6.17
N ALA A 199 -11.66 -2.11 -6.86
CA ALA A 199 -10.79 -1.02 -6.40
C ALA A 199 -11.20 -0.49 -5.02
N ALA A 200 -12.50 -0.20 -4.84
CA ALA A 200 -13.05 0.22 -3.54
C ALA A 200 -12.83 -0.85 -2.46
N SER A 201 -13.02 -2.15 -2.78
CA SER A 201 -12.80 -3.24 -1.82
C SER A 201 -11.33 -3.39 -1.41
N GLN A 202 -10.39 -3.01 -2.29
CA GLN A 202 -8.95 -3.03 -2.05
C GLN A 202 -8.43 -1.74 -1.39
N GLY A 203 -9.29 -0.74 -1.18
CA GLY A 203 -8.91 0.56 -0.64
C GLY A 203 -7.98 1.35 -1.57
N VAL A 204 -8.10 1.16 -2.88
CA VAL A 204 -7.30 1.88 -3.89
C VAL A 204 -8.19 2.78 -4.73
N GLU A 205 -7.71 3.99 -5.01
CA GLU A 205 -8.35 4.91 -5.95
C GLU A 205 -7.72 4.76 -7.34
N LEU A 206 -8.57 4.63 -8.37
CA LEU A 206 -8.12 4.57 -9.75
C LEU A 206 -7.97 5.99 -10.29
N GLY A 207 -6.75 6.53 -10.14
CA GLY A 207 -6.42 7.91 -10.50
C GLY A 207 -5.90 8.10 -11.92
N ALA A 208 -5.25 9.24 -12.15
CA ALA A 208 -4.59 9.56 -13.41
C ALA A 208 -3.53 8.50 -13.77
N GLY A 209 -3.49 8.09 -15.04
CA GLY A 209 -2.61 7.02 -15.51
C GLY A 209 -3.26 5.63 -15.55
N ILE A 210 -4.55 5.51 -15.24
CA ILE A 210 -5.34 4.30 -15.42
C ILE A 210 -6.48 4.58 -16.42
N GLU A 211 -6.62 3.70 -17.39
CA GLU A 211 -7.71 3.68 -18.37
C GLU A 211 -8.49 2.39 -18.19
N ILE A 212 -9.81 2.47 -18.24
CA ILE A 212 -10.69 1.30 -18.18
C ILE A 212 -11.34 1.16 -19.55
N VAL A 213 -11.15 0.00 -20.18
CA VAL A 213 -11.75 -0.34 -21.47
C VAL A 213 -12.72 -1.48 -21.27
N ASP A 214 -13.98 -1.23 -21.61
CA ASP A 214 -15.03 -2.24 -21.56
C ASP A 214 -14.95 -3.15 -22.80
N PRO A 215 -14.62 -4.46 -22.62
CA PRO A 215 -14.51 -5.38 -23.74
C PRO A 215 -15.82 -5.52 -24.53
N GLU A 216 -16.99 -5.43 -23.89
CA GLU A 216 -18.27 -5.57 -24.58
C GLU A 216 -18.51 -4.45 -25.61
N VAL A 217 -17.95 -3.27 -25.35
CA VAL A 217 -18.09 -2.10 -26.22
C VAL A 217 -17.11 -2.17 -27.39
N VAL A 218 -15.87 -2.62 -27.16
CA VAL A 218 -14.79 -2.51 -28.16
C VAL A 218 -14.58 -3.77 -28.99
N ARG A 219 -14.99 -4.97 -28.53
CA ARG A 219 -14.65 -6.25 -29.20
C ARG A 219 -15.00 -6.30 -30.69
N GLU A 220 -16.16 -5.77 -31.09
CA GLU A 220 -16.60 -5.87 -32.48
C GLU A 220 -15.66 -5.16 -33.46
N SER A 221 -14.96 -4.08 -33.04
CA SER A 221 -14.00 -3.39 -33.92
C SER A 221 -12.77 -4.22 -34.26
N TYR A 222 -12.44 -5.24 -33.45
CA TYR A 222 -11.28 -6.10 -33.67
C TYR A 222 -11.59 -7.37 -34.47
N VAL A 223 -12.88 -7.70 -34.69
CA VAL A 223 -13.31 -8.90 -35.43
C VAL A 223 -12.71 -8.93 -36.83
N GLY A 224 -12.87 -7.83 -37.57
CA GLY A 224 -12.37 -7.72 -38.94
C GLY A 224 -10.86 -7.93 -39.02
N ARG A 225 -10.11 -7.35 -38.08
CA ARG A 225 -8.65 -7.47 -38.03
C ARG A 225 -8.20 -8.90 -37.73
N LEU A 226 -8.86 -9.58 -36.78
CA LEU A 226 -8.54 -10.97 -36.46
C LEU A 226 -8.79 -11.92 -37.63
N VAL A 227 -9.88 -11.71 -38.37
CA VAL A 227 -10.19 -12.47 -39.59
C VAL A 227 -9.12 -12.25 -40.65
N GLU A 228 -8.71 -11.00 -40.87
CA GLU A 228 -7.66 -10.66 -41.84
C GLU A 228 -6.34 -11.37 -41.51
N LEU A 229 -5.85 -11.22 -40.28
CA LEU A 229 -4.58 -11.79 -39.81
C LEU A 229 -4.56 -13.33 -39.92
N ARG A 230 -5.71 -13.98 -39.74
CA ARG A 230 -5.83 -15.44 -39.70
C ARG A 230 -6.59 -16.04 -40.87
N LYS A 231 -6.81 -15.29 -41.94
CA LYS A 231 -7.52 -15.74 -43.14
C LYS A 231 -6.95 -17.04 -43.72
N ASN A 232 -5.61 -17.15 -43.75
CA ASN A 232 -4.89 -18.33 -44.25
C ASN A 232 -5.09 -19.59 -43.38
N LYS A 233 -5.72 -19.46 -42.21
CA LYS A 233 -6.07 -20.57 -41.31
C LYS A 233 -7.58 -20.82 -41.25
N GLY A 234 -8.35 -20.23 -42.17
CA GLY A 234 -9.80 -20.43 -42.26
C GLY A 234 -10.60 -19.66 -41.21
N MET A 235 -10.06 -18.56 -40.68
CA MET A 235 -10.79 -17.72 -39.72
C MET A 235 -12.05 -17.13 -40.34
N THR A 236 -13.20 -17.32 -39.69
CA THR A 236 -14.49 -16.70 -40.04
C THR A 236 -14.86 -15.67 -38.97
N GLU A 237 -15.76 -14.74 -39.29
CA GLU A 237 -16.19 -13.73 -38.31
C GLU A 237 -16.84 -14.36 -37.07
N THR A 238 -17.61 -15.44 -37.22
CA THR A 238 -18.23 -16.15 -36.10
C THR A 238 -17.17 -16.67 -35.12
N VAL A 239 -16.15 -17.36 -35.64
CA VAL A 239 -15.06 -17.90 -34.82
C VAL A 239 -14.20 -16.77 -34.23
N ALA A 240 -14.03 -15.67 -34.96
CA ALA A 240 -13.31 -14.50 -34.46
C ALA A 240 -14.03 -13.86 -33.27
N ARG A 241 -15.36 -13.73 -33.32
CA ARG A 241 -16.17 -13.23 -32.19
C ARG A 241 -16.02 -14.11 -30.95
N GLU A 242 -16.08 -15.43 -31.12
CA GLU A 242 -15.86 -16.39 -30.02
C GLU A 242 -14.44 -16.25 -29.42
N GLN A 243 -13.41 -16.11 -30.25
CA GLN A 243 -12.04 -15.94 -29.74
C GLN A 243 -11.81 -14.60 -29.03
N LEU A 244 -12.51 -13.55 -29.47
CA LEU A 244 -12.45 -12.22 -28.85
C LEU A 244 -13.17 -12.14 -27.49
N GLU A 245 -13.89 -13.18 -27.09
CA GLU A 245 -14.39 -13.29 -25.72
C GLU A 245 -13.26 -13.40 -24.68
N ASP A 246 -12.09 -13.88 -25.11
CA ASP A 246 -10.87 -13.92 -24.30
C ASP A 246 -10.19 -12.53 -24.33
N ASN A 247 -10.15 -11.86 -23.16
CA ASN A 247 -9.52 -10.56 -23.02
C ASN A 247 -8.02 -10.57 -23.37
N VAL A 248 -7.34 -11.71 -23.25
CA VAL A 248 -5.93 -11.84 -23.66
C VAL A 248 -5.81 -11.73 -25.18
N VAL A 249 -6.74 -12.32 -25.94
CA VAL A 249 -6.78 -12.20 -27.40
C VAL A 249 -7.08 -10.75 -27.80
N LEU A 250 -8.08 -10.13 -27.16
CA LEU A 250 -8.39 -8.72 -27.37
C LEU A 250 -7.19 -7.81 -27.09
N GLY A 251 -6.57 -7.94 -25.91
CA GLY A 251 -5.39 -7.14 -25.55
C GLY A 251 -4.19 -7.39 -26.48
N THR A 252 -4.06 -8.59 -27.05
CA THR A 252 -3.03 -8.89 -28.05
C THR A 252 -3.29 -8.16 -29.37
N LEU A 253 -4.55 -8.00 -29.78
CA LEU A 253 -4.91 -7.23 -30.97
C LEU A 253 -4.74 -5.73 -30.75
N MET A 254 -5.04 -5.21 -29.55
CA MET A 254 -4.71 -3.83 -29.18
C MET A 254 -3.20 -3.58 -29.31
N LEU A 255 -2.38 -4.54 -28.89
CA LEU A 255 -0.93 -4.47 -29.04
C LEU A 255 -0.48 -4.58 -30.51
N GLU A 256 -1.12 -5.42 -31.31
CA GLU A 256 -0.82 -5.55 -32.75
C GLU A 256 -1.17 -4.28 -33.55
N GLN A 257 -2.18 -3.54 -33.10
CA GLN A 257 -2.62 -2.29 -33.71
C GLN A 257 -1.92 -1.05 -33.12
N ASP A 258 -0.84 -1.23 -32.33
CA ASP A 258 -0.06 -0.17 -31.69
C ASP A 258 -0.88 0.76 -30.76
N GLU A 259 -2.03 0.30 -30.25
CA GLU A 259 -2.87 1.08 -29.31
C GLU A 259 -2.29 1.06 -27.88
N VAL A 260 -1.52 0.02 -27.58
CA VAL A 260 -0.76 -0.19 -26.35
C VAL A 260 0.65 -0.69 -26.69
N ASP A 261 1.61 -0.45 -25.79
CA ASP A 261 3.02 -0.81 -25.99
C ASP A 261 3.41 -2.17 -25.38
N GLY A 262 2.53 -2.77 -24.59
CA GLY A 262 2.78 -4.07 -23.98
C GLY A 262 1.55 -4.67 -23.30
N LEU A 263 1.63 -5.96 -23.00
CA LEU A 263 0.57 -6.75 -22.35
C LEU A 263 1.15 -7.52 -21.16
N VAL A 264 0.44 -7.49 -20.02
CA VAL A 264 0.76 -8.30 -18.85
C VAL A 264 -0.49 -9.06 -18.41
N SER A 265 -0.41 -10.38 -18.36
CA SER A 265 -1.49 -11.29 -17.96
C SER A 265 -0.91 -12.51 -17.23
N GLY A 266 -1.76 -13.36 -16.63
CA GLY A 266 -1.37 -14.61 -16.00
C GLY A 266 -1.67 -14.71 -14.50
N ALA A 267 -2.40 -13.75 -13.93
CA ALA A 267 -2.92 -13.85 -12.57
C ALA A 267 -4.06 -14.86 -12.46
N VAL A 268 -4.84 -15.03 -13.53
CA VAL A 268 -5.94 -15.98 -13.68
C VAL A 268 -5.67 -16.97 -14.83
N HIS A 269 -5.09 -16.48 -15.93
CA HIS A 269 -4.80 -17.30 -17.10
C HIS A 269 -3.54 -18.16 -16.92
N THR A 270 -3.54 -19.34 -17.55
CA THR A 270 -2.32 -20.15 -17.62
C THR A 270 -1.27 -19.50 -18.53
N THR A 271 0.01 -19.83 -18.33
CA THR A 271 1.10 -19.38 -19.21
C THR A 271 0.84 -19.75 -20.67
N ALA A 272 0.26 -20.93 -20.92
CA ALA A 272 -0.09 -21.38 -22.27
C ALA A 272 -1.17 -20.50 -22.92
N ASN A 273 -2.19 -20.09 -22.15
CA ASN A 273 -3.23 -19.19 -22.65
C ASN A 273 -2.69 -17.77 -22.87
N THR A 274 -1.76 -17.32 -22.03
CA THR A 274 -1.15 -16.00 -22.15
C THR A 274 -0.24 -15.87 -23.38
N ILE A 275 0.58 -16.89 -23.67
CA ILE A 275 1.59 -16.80 -24.73
C ILE A 275 1.05 -17.17 -26.12
N ARG A 276 -0.02 -17.96 -26.20
CA ARG A 276 -0.55 -18.47 -27.48
C ARG A 276 -1.03 -17.35 -28.41
N PRO A 277 -1.84 -16.37 -27.99
CA PRO A 277 -2.31 -15.32 -28.88
C PRO A 277 -1.17 -14.44 -29.44
N PRO A 278 -0.20 -13.94 -28.62
CA PRO A 278 0.94 -13.18 -29.14
C PRO A 278 1.75 -13.93 -30.20
N LEU A 279 1.97 -15.23 -30.03
CA LEU A 279 2.69 -16.04 -31.02
C LEU A 279 1.90 -16.23 -32.33
N GLN A 280 0.57 -16.21 -32.26
CA GLN A 280 -0.29 -16.34 -33.43
C GLN A 280 -0.47 -15.02 -34.18
N LEU A 281 -0.49 -13.89 -33.46
CA LEU A 281 -0.86 -12.59 -33.98
C LEU A 281 0.35 -11.68 -34.21
N ILE A 282 1.21 -11.51 -33.20
CA ILE A 282 2.38 -10.60 -33.22
C ILE A 282 3.62 -11.29 -33.80
N LYS A 283 3.83 -12.57 -33.46
CA LYS A 283 4.97 -13.42 -33.87
C LYS A 283 6.30 -12.97 -33.25
N THR A 284 7.39 -13.65 -33.62
CA THR A 284 8.73 -13.36 -33.15
C THR A 284 9.39 -12.23 -33.95
N ALA A 285 10.37 -11.57 -33.33
CA ALA A 285 11.19 -10.58 -34.03
C ALA A 285 11.95 -11.21 -35.22
N PRO A 286 12.28 -10.43 -36.27
CA PRO A 286 13.07 -10.92 -37.39
C PRO A 286 14.37 -11.59 -36.92
N GLY A 287 14.64 -12.80 -37.41
CA GLY A 287 15.82 -13.58 -37.02
C GLY A 287 15.68 -14.40 -35.74
N SER A 288 14.51 -14.39 -35.09
CA SER A 288 14.21 -15.22 -33.91
C SER A 288 13.24 -16.35 -34.26
N SER A 289 13.58 -17.59 -33.92
CA SER A 289 12.72 -18.77 -34.10
C SER A 289 12.04 -19.18 -32.79
N LEU A 290 10.89 -19.86 -32.92
CA LEU A 290 10.13 -20.44 -31.81
C LEU A 290 10.73 -21.75 -31.27
N VAL A 291 11.76 -22.26 -31.95
CA VAL A 291 12.54 -23.48 -31.66
C VAL A 291 13.96 -23.27 -32.17
#